data_AF-A0A959NVS7-F1
#
_entry.id   AF-A0A959NVS7-F1
#
_cell.length_a   1.000
_cell.length_b   1.000
_cell.length_c   1.000
_cell.angle_alpha   90.00
_cell.angle_beta   90.00
_cell.angle_gamma   90.00
#
_symmetry.space_group_name_H-M   'P 1'
#
loop_
_entity.id
_entity.type
_entity.pdbx_description
1 polymer ?
#
loop_
_entity_poly.entity_id
_entity_poly.type
_entity_poly.pdbx_seq_one_letter_code
_entity_poly.pdbx_strand_id
1 'polypeptide(L)'
;MPGKKFVIIDALAMAYKAYFAFINRPLRTSKGEPTSAVYGFLIQLIRVIEETKPDYLAVAYDSKEKTFRHEIYDGYKASRSAMPDDMIPQIARIKELVETFNIPQYIKPGFEADDIIGTAVKIAESKMLDSYAVTPDKDYVQLITKKVNLIKAGKSTDDLIITDFNKAVEDYGFEPKYMVDYLALVGDSSDDIPGVAGI
;
A
#
# COMPACT_ATOMS: atom_id res chain seq x y z
N MET A 1 -14.31 -13.34 21.26
CA MET A 1 -12.93 -13.74 20.88
C MET A 1 -12.06 -12.51 21.10
N PRO A 2 -10.90 -12.59 21.77
CA PRO A 2 -9.91 -11.51 21.67
C PRO A 2 -9.71 -11.21 20.17
N GLY A 3 -9.69 -9.93 19.81
CA GLY A 3 -9.81 -9.48 18.43
C GLY A 3 -8.69 -10.06 17.57
N LYS A 4 -9.07 -10.99 16.68
CA LYS A 4 -8.13 -11.56 15.71
C LYS A 4 -7.68 -10.47 14.76
N LYS A 5 -6.41 -10.52 14.36
CA LYS A 5 -5.80 -9.49 13.53
C LYS A 5 -5.71 -9.91 12.07
N PHE A 6 -6.13 -9.02 11.18
CA PHE A 6 -5.97 -9.17 9.75
C PHE A 6 -5.01 -8.11 9.20
N VAL A 7 -4.04 -8.52 8.42
CA VAL A 7 -3.10 -7.61 7.75
C VAL A 7 -3.17 -7.84 6.26
N ILE A 8 -3.26 -6.76 5.49
CA ILE A 8 -3.15 -6.82 4.04
C ILE A 8 -2.16 -5.77 3.54
N ILE A 9 -1.25 -6.21 2.68
CA ILE A 9 -0.12 -5.41 2.20
C ILE A 9 -0.36 -4.99 0.75
N ASP A 10 -0.17 -3.70 0.47
CA ASP A 10 0.00 -3.20 -0.90
C ASP A 10 1.45 -3.49 -1.35
N ALA A 11 1.61 -4.52 -2.18
CA ALA A 11 2.95 -4.97 -2.52
C ALA A 11 3.71 -4.00 -3.43
N LEU A 12 3.03 -3.38 -4.39
CA LEU A 12 3.71 -2.49 -5.33
C LEU A 12 4.11 -1.19 -4.64
N ALA A 13 3.22 -0.58 -3.84
CA ALA A 13 3.58 0.63 -3.10
C ALA A 13 4.75 0.37 -2.12
N MET A 14 4.75 -0.78 -1.44
CA MET A 14 5.86 -1.17 -0.56
C MET A 14 7.16 -1.42 -1.32
N ALA A 15 7.10 -2.10 -2.48
CA ALA A 15 8.25 -2.35 -3.34
C ALA A 15 8.84 -1.06 -3.93
N TYR A 16 8.00 -0.11 -4.37
CA TYR A 16 8.43 1.19 -4.87
C TYR A 16 9.12 2.00 -3.79
N LYS A 17 8.55 2.06 -2.58
CA LYS A 17 9.18 2.74 -1.44
C LYS A 17 10.54 2.13 -1.12
N ALA A 18 10.64 0.79 -1.08
CA ALA A 18 11.90 0.09 -0.88
C ALA A 18 12.92 0.40 -1.99
N TYR A 19 12.52 0.35 -3.26
CA TYR A 19 13.38 0.66 -4.39
C TYR A 19 14.01 2.05 -4.26
N PHE A 20 13.18 3.07 -4.02
CA PHE A 20 13.65 4.46 -3.94
C PHE A 20 14.46 4.76 -2.68
N ALA A 21 14.24 4.03 -1.58
CA ALA A 21 15.08 4.15 -0.38
C ALA A 21 16.56 3.77 -0.66
N PHE A 22 16.81 2.89 -1.63
CA PHE A 22 18.15 2.45 -2.03
C PHE A 22 18.62 3.04 -3.37
N ILE A 23 17.92 4.01 -3.96
CA ILE A 23 18.26 4.50 -5.31
C ILE A 23 19.68 5.08 -5.40
N ASN A 24 20.15 5.72 -4.33
CA ASN A 24 21.50 6.29 -4.24
C ASN A 24 22.58 5.26 -3.87
N ARG A 25 22.19 4.07 -3.41
CA ARG A 25 23.10 2.96 -3.10
C ARG A 25 22.43 1.63 -3.45
N PRO A 26 22.27 1.31 -4.75
CA PRO A 26 21.55 0.13 -5.17
C PRO A 26 22.20 -1.16 -4.68
N LEU A 27 21.38 -2.11 -4.22
CA LEU A 27 21.82 -3.43 -3.83
C LEU A 27 21.78 -4.37 -5.04
N ARG A 28 22.83 -5.18 -5.20
CA ARG A 28 22.93 -6.19 -6.25
C ARG A 28 23.56 -7.48 -5.71
N THR A 29 23.21 -8.61 -6.30
CA THR A 29 23.89 -9.89 -6.04
C THR A 29 25.31 -9.89 -6.64
N SER A 30 26.13 -10.89 -6.31
CA SER A 30 27.43 -11.10 -6.95
C SER A 30 27.36 -11.34 -8.45
N LYS A 31 26.17 -11.73 -8.97
CA LYS A 31 25.90 -11.90 -10.40
C LYS A 31 25.33 -10.63 -11.05
N GLY A 32 25.21 -9.53 -10.32
CA GLY A 32 24.74 -8.23 -10.82
C GLY A 32 23.22 -8.03 -10.80
N GLU A 33 22.45 -9.02 -10.35
CA GLU A 33 20.98 -8.93 -10.25
C GLU A 33 20.59 -7.86 -9.22
N PRO A 34 19.68 -6.91 -9.55
CA PRO A 34 19.24 -5.88 -8.61
C PRO A 34 18.33 -6.46 -7.53
N THR A 35 18.52 -6.02 -6.27
CA THR A 35 17.81 -6.57 -5.10
C THR A 35 17.31 -5.52 -4.10
N SER A 36 17.49 -4.23 -4.38
CA SER A 36 17.04 -3.13 -3.52
C SER A 36 15.59 -3.25 -3.03
N ALA A 37 14.64 -3.42 -3.95
CA ALA A 37 13.22 -3.53 -3.66
C ALA A 37 12.90 -4.83 -2.92
N VAL A 38 13.50 -5.95 -3.34
CA VAL A 38 13.31 -7.26 -2.70
C VAL A 38 13.76 -7.24 -1.25
N TYR A 39 14.95 -6.68 -1.01
CA TYR A 39 15.53 -6.56 0.32
C TYR A 39 14.67 -5.69 1.23
N GLY A 40 14.33 -4.46 0.79
CA GLY A 40 13.50 -3.57 1.60
C GLY A 40 12.09 -4.12 1.84
N PHE A 41 11.48 -4.75 0.85
CA PHE A 41 10.20 -5.43 1.00
C PHE A 41 10.25 -6.53 2.06
N LEU A 42 11.28 -7.40 2.03
CA LEU A 42 11.44 -8.49 3.00
C LEU A 42 11.61 -7.96 4.43
N ILE A 43 12.47 -6.95 4.63
CA ILE A 43 12.66 -6.34 5.95
C ILE A 43 11.34 -5.78 6.47
N GLN A 44 10.61 -5.03 5.64
CA GLN A 44 9.34 -4.44 6.05
C GLN A 44 8.26 -5.52 6.30
N LEU A 45 8.21 -6.58 5.50
CA LEU A 45 7.31 -7.71 5.71
C LEU A 45 7.55 -8.39 7.06
N ILE A 46 8.82 -8.70 7.38
CA ILE A 46 9.19 -9.32 8.67
C ILE A 46 8.76 -8.41 9.82
N ARG A 47 9.04 -7.10 9.74
CA ARG A 47 8.64 -6.14 10.78
C ARG A 47 7.13 -6.07 10.96
N VAL A 48 6.38 -6.02 9.88
CA VAL A 48 4.91 -6.06 9.94
C VAL A 48 4.44 -7.32 10.67
N ILE A 49 5.01 -8.48 10.36
CA ILE A 49 4.66 -9.74 11.03
C ILE A 49 5.00 -9.70 12.52
N GLU A 50 6.19 -9.21 12.88
CA GLU A 50 6.67 -9.14 14.27
C GLU A 50 5.84 -8.19 15.13
N GLU A 51 5.53 -7.00 14.62
CA GLU A 51 4.80 -5.95 15.33
C GLU A 51 3.30 -6.24 15.42
N THR A 52 2.70 -6.69 14.31
CA THR A 52 1.24 -6.92 14.28
C THR A 52 0.87 -8.29 14.83
N LYS A 53 1.71 -9.32 14.67
CA LYS A 53 1.43 -10.73 14.98
C LYS A 53 0.07 -11.16 14.41
N PRO A 54 -0.09 -11.15 13.07
CA PRO A 54 -1.39 -11.32 12.44
C PRO A 54 -1.89 -12.77 12.56
N ASP A 55 -3.20 -12.93 12.76
CA ASP A 55 -3.88 -14.22 12.58
C ASP A 55 -4.12 -14.53 11.09
N TYR A 56 -4.27 -13.47 10.29
CA TYR A 56 -4.52 -13.52 8.86
C TYR A 56 -3.63 -12.50 8.15
N LEU A 57 -2.90 -12.93 7.12
CA LEU A 57 -2.02 -12.08 6.33
C LEU A 57 -2.29 -12.32 4.84
N ALA A 58 -2.34 -11.24 4.07
CA ALA A 58 -2.51 -11.28 2.62
C ALA A 58 -1.70 -10.17 1.94
N VAL A 59 -1.49 -10.32 0.63
CA VAL A 59 -0.84 -9.32 -0.22
C VAL A 59 -1.74 -9.03 -1.42
N ALA A 60 -1.89 -7.77 -1.79
CA ALA A 60 -2.58 -7.32 -2.99
C ALA A 60 -1.60 -6.67 -3.97
N TYR A 61 -1.88 -6.81 -5.26
CA TYR A 61 -1.16 -6.12 -6.33
C TYR A 61 -2.14 -5.47 -7.30
N ASP A 62 -1.70 -4.39 -7.93
CA ASP A 62 -2.38 -3.81 -9.07
C ASP A 62 -2.45 -4.80 -10.24
N SER A 63 -3.53 -4.69 -11.00
CA SER A 63 -3.67 -5.36 -12.28
C SER A 63 -2.93 -4.60 -13.39
N LYS A 64 -2.63 -5.28 -14.50
CA LYS A 64 -1.94 -4.65 -15.64
C LYS A 64 -2.91 -3.92 -16.57
N GLU A 65 -4.18 -4.31 -16.50
CA GLU A 65 -5.27 -3.81 -17.30
C GLU A 65 -5.63 -2.38 -16.87
N LYS A 66 -6.13 -1.59 -17.83
CA LYS A 66 -6.75 -0.30 -17.48
C LYS A 66 -7.94 -0.55 -16.55
N THR A 67 -8.07 0.33 -15.56
CA THR A 67 -9.20 0.33 -14.63
C THR A 67 -10.32 1.24 -15.11
N PHE A 68 -11.50 1.12 -14.49
CA PHE A 68 -12.63 2.02 -14.72
C PHE A 68 -12.29 3.50 -14.49
N ARG A 69 -11.27 3.81 -13.68
CA ARG A 69 -10.78 5.18 -13.46
C ARG A 69 -10.28 5.83 -14.76
N HIS A 70 -9.63 5.05 -15.63
CA HIS A 70 -9.15 5.52 -16.93
C HIS A 70 -10.28 5.78 -17.92
N GLU A 71 -11.45 5.17 -17.74
CA GLU A 71 -12.64 5.42 -18.56
C GLU A 71 -13.37 6.70 -18.12
N ILE A 72 -13.26 7.05 -16.84
CA ILE A 72 -13.88 8.24 -16.25
C ILE A 72 -13.05 9.49 -16.53
N TYR A 73 -11.73 9.39 -16.44
CA TYR A 73 -10.82 10.52 -16.61
C TYR A 73 -9.54 10.11 -17.35
N ASP A 74 -9.40 10.58 -18.58
CA ASP A 74 -8.24 10.27 -19.45
C ASP A 74 -6.90 10.73 -18.86
N GLY A 75 -6.92 11.77 -18.02
CA GLY A 75 -5.72 12.29 -17.37
C GLY A 75 -5.23 11.46 -16.19
N TYR A 76 -5.98 10.44 -15.75
CA TYR A 76 -5.66 9.67 -14.55
C TYR A 76 -4.30 8.97 -14.67
N LYS A 77 -3.38 9.29 -13.74
CA LYS A 77 -2.00 8.74 -13.69
C LYS A 77 -1.22 8.91 -15.02
N ALA A 78 -1.62 9.85 -15.88
CA ALA A 78 -1.02 10.05 -17.19
C ALA A 78 0.44 10.52 -17.12
N SER A 79 0.84 11.21 -16.04
CA SER A 79 2.21 11.69 -15.82
C SER A 79 3.10 10.67 -15.10
N ARG A 80 2.56 9.54 -14.64
CA ARG A 80 3.36 8.53 -13.93
C ARG A 80 4.43 7.94 -14.86
N SER A 81 5.68 8.09 -14.45
CA SER A 81 6.83 7.49 -15.13
C SER A 81 6.68 5.97 -15.22
N ALA A 82 7.16 5.40 -16.32
CA ALA A 82 7.29 3.97 -16.46
C ALA A 82 8.11 3.38 -15.30
N MET A 83 7.76 2.16 -14.87
CA MET A 83 8.53 1.42 -13.88
C MET A 83 10.01 1.32 -14.32
N PRO A 84 10.98 1.60 -13.45
CA PRO A 84 12.39 1.42 -13.80
C PRO A 84 12.69 -0.01 -14.24
N ASP A 85 13.47 -0.20 -15.31
CA ASP A 85 13.79 -1.52 -15.86
C ASP A 85 14.39 -2.47 -14.81
N ASP A 86 15.26 -1.93 -13.93
CA ASP A 86 15.88 -2.67 -12.84
C ASP A 86 14.88 -3.12 -11.75
N MET A 87 13.69 -2.53 -11.68
CA MET A 87 12.65 -2.89 -10.72
C MET A 87 11.75 -4.04 -11.22
N ILE A 88 11.55 -4.17 -12.53
CA ILE A 88 10.73 -5.23 -13.14
C ILE A 88 11.11 -6.65 -12.66
N PRO A 89 12.39 -7.09 -12.73
CA PRO A 89 12.76 -8.42 -12.25
C PRO A 89 12.59 -8.57 -10.73
N GLN A 90 12.67 -7.47 -9.98
CA GLN A 90 12.49 -7.48 -8.53
C GLN A 90 11.03 -7.70 -8.13
N ILE A 91 10.06 -7.23 -8.92
CA ILE A 91 8.64 -7.53 -8.68
C ILE A 91 8.36 -9.02 -8.82
N ALA A 92 8.94 -9.68 -9.82
CA ALA A 92 8.84 -11.14 -9.97
C ALA A 92 9.45 -11.84 -8.74
N ARG A 93 10.62 -11.40 -8.29
CA ARG A 93 11.29 -11.94 -7.10
C ARG A 93 10.50 -11.73 -5.80
N ILE A 94 9.79 -10.60 -5.67
CA ILE A 94 8.89 -10.34 -4.53
C ILE A 94 7.71 -11.33 -4.55
N LYS A 95 7.13 -11.63 -5.72
CA LYS A 95 6.06 -12.64 -5.83
C LYS A 95 6.54 -14.04 -5.41
N GLU A 96 7.71 -14.45 -5.88
CA GLU A 96 8.36 -15.71 -5.47
C GLU A 96 8.59 -15.76 -3.95
N LEU A 97 9.03 -14.63 -3.37
CA LEU A 97 9.24 -14.51 -1.94
C LEU A 97 7.93 -14.65 -1.16
N VAL A 98 6.87 -13.93 -1.55
CA VAL A 98 5.56 -13.98 -0.89
C VAL A 98 4.95 -15.39 -0.99
N GLU A 99 5.12 -16.06 -2.13
CA GLU A 99 4.73 -17.47 -2.31
C GLU A 99 5.50 -18.41 -1.38
N THR A 100 6.82 -18.18 -1.21
CA THR A 100 7.66 -18.98 -0.30
C THR A 100 7.22 -18.86 1.17
N PHE A 101 6.74 -17.67 1.57
CA PHE A 101 6.15 -17.47 2.90
C PHE A 101 4.73 -18.07 3.03
N ASN A 102 4.19 -18.68 1.98
CA ASN A 102 2.83 -19.22 1.90
C ASN A 102 1.76 -18.15 2.22
N ILE A 103 2.00 -16.91 1.77
CA ILE A 103 1.06 -15.80 1.97
C ILE A 103 0.14 -15.71 0.73
N PRO A 104 -1.20 -15.69 0.92
CA PRO A 104 -2.15 -15.48 -0.17
C PRO A 104 -1.91 -14.16 -0.91
N GLN A 105 -1.88 -14.24 -2.24
CA GLN A 105 -1.69 -13.11 -3.16
C GLN A 105 -2.97 -12.86 -3.96
N TYR A 106 -3.40 -11.60 -4.04
CA TYR A 106 -4.63 -11.21 -4.74
C TYR A 106 -4.34 -10.19 -5.83
N ILE A 107 -4.84 -10.48 -7.03
CA ILE A 107 -4.82 -9.60 -8.20
C ILE A 107 -6.17 -9.78 -8.90
N LYS A 108 -6.81 -8.68 -9.30
CA LYS A 108 -8.09 -8.72 -10.01
C LYS A 108 -8.03 -7.83 -11.26
N PRO A 109 -8.18 -8.38 -12.47
CA PRO A 109 -8.15 -7.60 -13.71
C PRO A 109 -9.14 -6.42 -13.68
N GLY A 110 -8.66 -5.24 -14.05
CA GLY A 110 -9.45 -4.00 -14.10
C GLY A 110 -9.63 -3.29 -12.75
N PHE A 111 -8.97 -3.78 -11.70
CA PHE A 111 -8.95 -3.18 -10.36
C PHE A 111 -7.51 -2.92 -9.90
N GLU A 112 -7.35 -1.93 -9.04
CA GLU A 112 -6.09 -1.60 -8.38
C GLU A 112 -5.97 -2.30 -7.02
N ALA A 113 -4.77 -2.26 -6.43
CA ALA A 113 -4.53 -2.87 -5.11
C ALA A 113 -5.39 -2.22 -4.02
N ASP A 114 -5.67 -0.92 -4.15
CA ASP A 114 -6.53 -0.13 -3.26
C ASP A 114 -7.97 -0.65 -3.19
N ASP A 115 -8.54 -1.05 -4.34
CA ASP A 115 -9.88 -1.60 -4.45
C ASP A 115 -9.97 -2.95 -3.72
N ILE A 116 -8.95 -3.80 -3.90
CA ILE A 116 -8.84 -5.10 -3.25
C ILE A 116 -8.70 -4.93 -1.74
N ILE A 117 -7.79 -4.05 -1.30
CA ILE A 117 -7.53 -3.81 0.11
C ILE A 117 -8.73 -3.18 0.80
N GLY A 118 -9.30 -2.12 0.22
CA GLY A 118 -10.51 -1.47 0.72
C GLY A 118 -11.68 -2.42 0.85
N THR A 119 -11.85 -3.35 -0.11
CA THR A 119 -12.86 -4.41 -0.02
C THR A 119 -12.55 -5.39 1.12
N ALA A 120 -11.31 -5.87 1.21
CA ALA A 120 -10.91 -6.87 2.18
C ALA A 120 -11.04 -6.36 3.63
N VAL A 121 -10.61 -5.13 3.92
CA VAL A 121 -10.68 -4.57 5.27
C VAL A 121 -12.12 -4.32 5.72
N LYS A 122 -13.03 -3.92 4.81
CA LYS A 122 -14.47 -3.80 5.11
C LYS A 122 -15.10 -5.16 5.44
N ILE A 123 -14.74 -6.20 4.68
CA ILE A 123 -15.19 -7.57 4.98
C ILE A 123 -14.65 -8.02 6.33
N ALA A 124 -13.37 -7.77 6.63
CA ALA A 124 -12.74 -8.13 7.90
C ALA A 124 -13.38 -7.38 9.08
N GLU A 125 -13.69 -6.10 8.91
CA GLU A 125 -14.41 -5.29 9.90
C GLU A 125 -15.81 -5.84 10.20
N SER A 126 -16.56 -6.27 9.18
CA SER A 126 -17.87 -6.93 9.37
C SER A 126 -17.78 -8.23 10.19
N LYS A 127 -16.59 -8.83 10.25
CA LYS A 127 -16.25 -10.02 11.05
C LYS A 127 -15.59 -9.67 12.38
N MET A 128 -15.61 -8.39 12.78
CA MET A 128 -15.05 -7.86 14.02
C MET A 128 -13.52 -8.07 14.16
N LEU A 129 -12.79 -8.17 13.04
CA LEU A 129 -11.34 -8.27 13.03
C LEU A 129 -10.68 -6.91 13.19
N ASP A 130 -9.57 -6.86 13.93
CA ASP A 130 -8.70 -5.68 13.98
C ASP A 130 -7.77 -5.72 12.76
N SER A 131 -8.00 -4.82 11.82
CA SER A 131 -7.38 -4.84 10.49
C SER A 131 -6.28 -3.79 10.36
N TYR A 132 -5.25 -4.13 9.58
CA TYR A 132 -4.16 -3.22 9.22
C TYR A 132 -3.94 -3.28 7.71
N ALA A 133 -4.09 -2.13 7.05
CA ALA A 133 -3.63 -1.96 5.67
C ALA A 133 -2.18 -1.45 5.70
N VAL A 134 -1.27 -2.09 4.97
CA VAL A 134 0.14 -1.68 4.90
C VAL A 134 0.40 -1.00 3.55
N THR A 135 0.53 0.33 3.57
CA THR A 135 0.86 1.13 2.40
C THR A 135 1.42 2.50 2.82
N PRO A 136 2.33 3.11 2.04
CA PRO A 136 2.68 4.53 2.20
C PRO A 136 1.61 5.49 1.67
N ASP A 137 0.60 4.98 0.95
CA ASP A 137 -0.41 5.80 0.29
C ASP A 137 -1.34 6.48 1.31
N LYS A 138 -1.47 7.80 1.17
CA LYS A 138 -2.34 8.64 2.02
C LYS A 138 -3.81 8.38 1.73
N ASP A 139 -4.17 7.90 0.54
CA ASP A 139 -5.55 7.72 0.12
C ASP A 139 -6.25 6.67 0.99
N TYR A 140 -5.49 5.72 1.53
CA TYR A 140 -5.98 4.68 2.42
C TYR A 140 -6.41 5.21 3.79
N VAL A 141 -6.10 6.47 4.13
CA VAL A 141 -6.66 7.10 5.33
C VAL A 141 -8.18 7.04 5.30
N GLN A 142 -8.82 7.10 4.12
CA GLN A 142 -10.27 6.96 3.98
C GLN A 142 -10.83 5.64 4.55
N LEU A 143 -10.00 4.60 4.65
CA LEU A 143 -10.38 3.28 5.14
C LEU A 143 -10.33 3.18 6.67
N ILE A 144 -9.71 4.14 7.37
CA ILE A 144 -9.49 4.08 8.81
C ILE A 144 -10.83 4.16 9.56
N THR A 145 -11.03 3.22 10.47
CA THR A 145 -12.17 3.16 11.39
C THR A 145 -11.69 2.83 12.79
N LYS A 146 -12.60 2.49 13.71
CA LYS A 146 -12.24 1.93 15.02
C LYS A 146 -11.61 0.53 14.91
N LYS A 147 -11.73 -0.15 13.76
CA LYS A 147 -11.28 -1.51 13.50
C LYS A 147 -10.29 -1.63 12.35
N VAL A 148 -10.05 -0.56 11.61
CA VAL A 148 -9.10 -0.53 10.50
C VAL A 148 -8.05 0.54 10.77
N ASN A 149 -6.78 0.13 10.78
CA ASN A 149 -5.63 1.02 10.97
C ASN A 149 -4.74 0.98 9.71
N LEU A 150 -3.94 2.02 9.55
CA LEU A 150 -2.95 2.10 8.47
C LEU A 150 -1.54 1.90 9.04
N ILE A 151 -0.70 1.14 8.34
CA ILE A 151 0.73 0.99 8.64
C ILE A 151 1.54 1.53 7.48
N LYS A 152 2.47 2.43 7.77
CA LYS A 152 3.49 2.89 6.81
C LYS A 152 4.88 2.75 7.41
N ALA A 153 5.88 2.48 6.58
CA ALA A 153 7.27 2.56 7.04
C ALA A 153 7.62 3.99 7.49
N GLY A 154 8.34 4.11 8.59
CA GLY A 154 8.82 5.35 9.19
C GLY A 154 10.02 5.95 8.45
N LYS A 155 10.84 6.70 9.18
CA LYS A 155 12.03 7.37 8.61
C LYS A 155 13.17 6.39 8.30
N SER A 156 13.28 5.32 9.09
CA SER A 156 14.13 4.17 8.78
C SER A 156 13.27 3.03 8.26
N THR A 157 13.88 2.10 7.53
CA THR A 157 13.23 0.86 7.08
C THR A 157 12.80 -0.06 8.24
N ASP A 158 13.35 0.16 9.43
CA ASP A 158 13.05 -0.59 10.66
C ASP A 158 11.90 0.01 11.48
N ASP A 159 11.47 1.23 11.19
CA ASP A 159 10.41 1.93 11.92
C ASP A 159 9.05 1.72 11.24
N LEU A 160 8.00 1.46 12.01
CA LEU A 160 6.62 1.37 11.53
C LEU A 160 5.77 2.42 12.23
N ILE A 161 5.10 3.24 11.43
CA ILE A 161 4.13 4.21 11.91
C ILE A 161 2.74 3.60 11.73
N ILE A 162 2.05 3.40 12.85
CA ILE A 162 0.64 2.99 12.88
C ILE A 162 -0.22 4.24 13.02
N THR A 163 -1.11 4.46 12.07
CA THR A 163 -2.11 5.53 12.12
C THR A 163 -3.46 4.88 12.43
N ASP A 164 -3.94 5.12 13.65
CA ASP A 164 -5.30 4.77 14.07
C ASP A 164 -6.28 5.94 13.82
N PHE A 165 -7.55 5.75 14.20
CA PHE A 165 -8.58 6.77 14.03
C PHE A 165 -8.23 8.11 14.69
N ASN A 166 -7.75 8.09 15.93
CA ASN A 166 -7.46 9.33 16.67
C ASN A 166 -6.25 10.03 16.06
N LYS A 167 -5.22 9.26 15.68
CA LYS A 167 -4.03 9.78 15.03
C LYS A 167 -4.36 10.40 13.66
N ALA A 168 -5.26 9.78 12.89
CA ALA A 168 -5.72 10.35 11.64
C ALA A 168 -6.47 11.67 11.84
N VAL A 169 -7.35 11.76 12.84
CA VAL A 169 -8.05 13.02 13.17
C VAL A 169 -7.05 14.10 13.59
N GLU A 170 -6.03 13.75 14.38
CA GLU A 170 -4.97 14.68 14.78
C GLU A 170 -4.17 15.18 13.57
N ASP A 171 -3.75 14.27 12.68
CA ASP A 171 -2.87 14.58 11.56
C ASP A 171 -3.57 15.39 10.45
N TYR A 172 -4.87 15.16 10.22
CA TYR A 172 -5.63 15.79 9.12
C TYR A 172 -6.63 16.86 9.58
N GLY A 173 -6.98 16.90 10.87
CA GLY A 173 -7.96 17.85 11.41
C GLY A 173 -9.43 17.49 11.13
N PHE A 174 -9.70 16.33 10.52
CA PHE A 174 -11.04 15.83 10.22
C PHE A 174 -11.13 14.31 10.33
N GLU A 175 -12.35 13.78 10.44
CA GLU A 175 -12.57 12.33 10.48
C GLU A 175 -12.13 11.64 9.18
N PRO A 176 -11.49 10.45 9.24
CA PRO A 176 -10.99 9.71 8.08
C PRO A 176 -11.97 9.57 6.91
N LYS A 177 -13.28 9.42 7.19
CA LYS A 177 -14.34 9.31 6.19
C LYS A 177 -14.41 10.51 5.22
N TYR A 178 -13.93 11.69 5.63
CA TYR A 178 -13.89 12.90 4.80
C TYR A 178 -12.63 13.01 3.94
N MET A 179 -11.71 12.03 4.00
CA MET A 179 -10.50 12.02 3.17
C MET A 179 -10.85 12.05 1.67
N VAL A 180 -11.90 11.34 1.26
CA VAL A 180 -12.34 11.32 -0.15
C VAL A 180 -12.82 12.71 -0.58
N ASP A 181 -13.64 13.36 0.23
CA ASP A 181 -14.13 14.72 -0.06
C ASP A 181 -12.96 15.71 -0.10
N TYR A 182 -12.01 15.59 0.83
CA TYR A 182 -10.82 16.41 0.87
C TYR A 182 -10.00 16.27 -0.42
N LEU A 183 -9.64 15.04 -0.83
CA LEU A 183 -8.86 14.80 -2.05
C LEU A 183 -9.62 15.19 -3.32
N ALA A 184 -10.95 15.04 -3.35
CA ALA A 184 -11.76 15.51 -4.46
C ALA A 184 -11.72 17.04 -4.61
N LEU A 185 -11.60 17.77 -3.49
CA LEU A 185 -11.52 19.23 -3.48
C LEU A 185 -10.11 19.74 -3.78
N VAL A 186 -9.08 19.23 -3.10
CA VAL A 186 -7.71 19.73 -3.25
C VAL A 186 -6.95 19.10 -4.41
N GLY A 187 -7.50 18.02 -4.97
CA GLY A 187 -6.85 17.20 -5.99
C GLY A 187 -5.83 16.22 -5.41
N ASP A 188 -5.28 15.41 -6.30
CA ASP A 188 -4.12 14.58 -6.01
C ASP A 188 -3.15 14.58 -7.19
N SER A 189 -2.01 15.25 -7.01
CA SER A 189 -0.99 15.35 -8.04
C SER A 189 -0.30 14.03 -8.36
N SER A 190 -0.32 13.06 -7.43
CA SER A 190 0.27 11.74 -7.67
C SER A 190 -0.55 10.87 -8.64
N ASP A 191 -1.85 11.18 -8.74
CA ASP A 191 -2.84 10.56 -9.62
C ASP A 191 -3.32 11.48 -10.74
N ASP A 192 -2.69 12.64 -10.92
CA ASP A 192 -3.05 13.68 -11.91
C ASP A 192 -4.49 14.20 -11.79
N ILE A 193 -5.05 14.16 -10.57
CA ILE A 193 -6.38 14.67 -10.26
C ILE A 193 -6.26 16.16 -9.91
N PRO A 194 -6.86 17.08 -10.69
CA PRO A 194 -6.62 18.52 -10.55
C PRO A 194 -7.31 19.16 -9.33
N GLY A 195 -8.35 18.51 -8.78
CA GLY A 195 -9.19 19.11 -7.74
C GLY A 195 -10.08 20.24 -8.27
N VAL A 196 -10.60 21.04 -7.36
CA VAL A 196 -11.45 22.21 -7.65
C VAL A 196 -10.60 23.47 -7.62
N ALA A 197 -10.56 24.20 -8.73
CA ALA A 197 -9.75 25.41 -8.85
C ALA A 197 -10.17 26.48 -7.80
N GLY A 198 -9.19 26.95 -7.02
CA GLY A 198 -9.38 28.03 -6.04
C GLY A 198 -9.75 27.58 -4.62
N ILE A 199 -9.73 26.27 -4.35
CA ILE A 199 -9.78 25.68 -3.00
C ILE A 199 -8.38 25.46 -2.45
#